data_AF-A0A3N4AFR3-F1
#
_entry.id   AF-A0A3N4AFR3-F1
#
_cell.length_a   1.000
_cell.length_b   1.000
_cell.length_c   1.000
_cell.angle_alpha   90.00
_cell.angle_beta   90.00
_cell.angle_gamma   90.00
#
_symmetry.space_group_name_H-M   'P 1'
#
loop_
_entity.id
_entity.type
_entity.pdbx_description
1 polymer ?
#
loop_
_entity_poly.entity_id
_entity_poly.type
_entity_poly.pdbx_seq_one_letter_code
_entity_poly.pdbx_strand_id
1 'polypeptide(L)'
;MRFGARAFCLLLLVLCSASASARAILVAAPAADSPLINEFVAELRTKLPQDQVTVSVTPATDATSADIIITLGKDMLNWRLQSGLQTPSIAAYLNRHALPSQPLPAYLTTLLANPKPIRQLRLAKILVPRLRVAGFLYSEEQSSAHAEWTYPAEQSDLRLYSVIVKRPSNLTRDLLQVLDTADVLIGLDDPGIYNADNLKTILLTSYSRSKVLIGPSAPFIEAGSLSTTYSTPGDMAHSVALLLQQDQLPGEVTYPAYFSVLSNAQVARSLGLPEPDDETLRHLLTELEQSP
;
A
#
# COMPACT_ATOMS: atom_id res chain seq x y z
N MET A 1 8.21 2.58 62.67
CA MET A 1 8.55 1.59 61.62
C MET A 1 7.37 1.13 60.73
N ARG A 2 6.15 1.71 60.83
CA ARG A 2 4.99 1.29 60.01
C ARG A 2 4.77 2.09 58.71
N PHE A 3 5.47 3.21 58.51
CA PHE A 3 5.35 4.04 57.31
C PHE A 3 6.21 3.53 56.12
N GLY A 4 7.37 2.90 56.39
CA GLY A 4 8.25 2.38 55.32
C GLY A 4 7.63 1.21 54.55
N ALA A 5 6.85 0.34 55.21
CA ALA A 5 6.23 -0.81 54.58
C ALA A 5 5.11 -0.43 53.57
N ARG A 6 4.39 0.67 53.84
CA ARG A 6 3.33 1.16 52.94
C ARG A 6 3.90 1.85 51.70
N ALA A 7 4.98 2.62 51.86
CA ALA A 7 5.70 3.22 50.74
C ALA A 7 6.35 2.15 49.84
N PHE A 8 6.88 1.08 50.43
CA PHE A 8 7.46 -0.04 49.69
C PHE A 8 6.42 -0.86 48.92
N CYS A 9 5.21 -1.07 49.48
CA CYS A 9 4.10 -1.73 48.77
C CYS A 9 3.56 -0.88 47.61
N LEU A 10 3.46 0.44 47.76
CA LEU A 10 3.06 1.33 46.66
C LEU A 10 4.11 1.37 45.54
N LEU A 11 5.40 1.32 45.87
CA LEU A 11 6.48 1.25 44.88
C LEU A 11 6.46 -0.08 44.10
N LEU A 12 6.20 -1.21 44.78
CA LEU A 12 6.07 -2.54 44.16
C LEU A 12 4.82 -2.69 43.27
N LEU A 13 3.70 -2.08 43.66
CA LEU A 13 2.48 -2.06 42.83
C LEU A 13 2.64 -1.18 41.58
N VAL A 14 3.34 -0.04 41.68
CA VAL A 14 3.66 0.80 40.52
C VAL A 14 4.67 0.11 39.58
N LEU A 15 5.63 -0.65 40.12
CA LEU A 15 6.59 -1.42 39.33
C LEU A 15 5.97 -2.66 38.64
N CYS A 16 4.93 -3.28 39.22
CA CYS A 16 4.18 -4.37 38.56
C CYS A 16 3.19 -3.90 37.50
N SER A 17 2.81 -2.62 37.48
CA SER A 17 1.81 -2.09 36.53
C SER A 17 2.37 -1.84 35.13
N ALA A 18 3.69 -1.92 34.95
CA ALA A 18 4.37 -1.58 33.70
C ALA A 18 5.04 -2.78 33.01
N SER A 19 4.78 -4.02 33.47
CA SER A 19 5.07 -5.20 32.66
C SER A 19 3.99 -5.33 31.59
N ALA A 20 4.05 -4.48 30.57
CA ALA A 20 3.39 -4.77 29.31
C ALA A 20 3.92 -6.14 28.86
N SER A 21 3.05 -7.15 28.85
CA SER A 21 3.46 -8.49 28.43
C SER A 21 3.89 -8.41 26.97
N ALA A 22 5.10 -8.88 26.68
CA ALA A 22 5.61 -8.97 25.33
C ALA A 22 4.67 -9.83 24.48
N ARG A 23 4.11 -9.29 23.40
CA ARG A 23 3.26 -10.08 22.50
C ARG A 23 4.13 -11.03 21.69
N ALA A 24 3.67 -12.24 21.49
CA ALA A 24 4.25 -13.18 20.53
C ALA A 24 3.74 -12.86 19.13
N ILE A 25 4.57 -12.23 18.31
CA ILE A 25 4.26 -11.90 16.92
C ILE A 25 4.96 -12.90 16.00
N LEU A 26 4.16 -13.60 15.19
CA LEU A 26 4.66 -14.52 14.17
C LEU A 26 4.58 -13.90 12.78
N VAL A 27 5.72 -13.74 12.13
CA VAL A 27 5.80 -13.36 10.71
C VAL A 27 5.86 -14.64 9.87
N ALA A 28 4.76 -14.95 9.19
CA ALA A 28 4.66 -16.04 8.23
C ALA A 28 5.13 -15.57 6.85
N ALA A 29 6.22 -16.15 6.37
CA ALA A 29 6.91 -15.77 5.14
C ALA A 29 7.00 -16.95 4.15
N PRO A 30 6.98 -16.70 2.83
CA PRO A 30 7.11 -17.76 1.83
C PRO A 30 8.53 -18.36 1.74
N ALA A 31 9.54 -17.60 2.15
CA ALA A 31 10.94 -18.03 2.17
C ALA A 31 11.69 -17.41 3.35
N ALA A 32 12.68 -18.14 3.87
CA ALA A 32 13.49 -17.68 5.01
C ALA A 32 14.50 -16.59 4.61
N ASP A 33 15.01 -16.65 3.37
CA ASP A 33 16.09 -15.79 2.90
C ASP A 33 15.60 -14.91 1.75
N SER A 34 15.01 -13.77 2.10
CA SER A 34 14.59 -12.73 1.16
C SER A 34 15.04 -11.39 1.70
N PRO A 35 15.81 -10.58 0.94
CA PRO A 35 16.27 -9.26 1.40
C PRO A 35 15.13 -8.36 1.88
N LEU A 36 14.01 -8.37 1.15
CA LEU A 36 12.80 -7.61 1.51
C LEU A 36 12.23 -8.06 2.86
N ILE A 37 12.16 -9.37 3.12
CA ILE A 37 11.62 -9.91 4.37
C ILE A 37 12.58 -9.64 5.52
N ASN A 38 13.88 -9.79 5.30
CA ASN A 38 14.91 -9.54 6.30
C ASN A 38 14.90 -8.07 6.75
N GLU A 39 14.81 -7.14 5.80
CA GLU A 39 14.70 -5.70 6.10
C GLU A 39 13.39 -5.39 6.83
N PHE A 40 12.25 -5.88 6.33
CA PHE A 40 10.95 -5.71 6.99
C PHE A 40 10.97 -6.20 8.45
N VAL A 41 11.51 -7.40 8.71
CA VAL A 41 11.56 -7.98 10.06
C VAL A 41 12.53 -7.20 10.96
N ALA A 42 13.67 -6.75 10.43
CA ALA A 42 14.62 -5.94 11.18
C ALA A 42 14.02 -4.59 11.61
N GLU A 43 13.33 -3.91 10.69
CA GLU A 43 12.64 -2.65 10.97
C GLU A 43 11.47 -2.86 11.93
N LEU A 44 10.70 -3.95 11.77
CA LEU A 44 9.58 -4.27 12.66
C LEU A 44 10.06 -4.51 14.11
N ARG A 45 11.15 -5.26 14.30
CA ARG A 45 11.78 -5.47 15.61
C ARG A 45 12.26 -4.16 16.23
N THR A 46 12.80 -3.26 15.41
CA THR A 46 13.24 -1.93 15.86
C THR A 46 12.05 -1.07 16.32
N LYS A 47 10.90 -1.18 15.66
CA LYS A 47 9.68 -0.45 16.05
C LYS A 47 8.91 -1.08 17.21
N LEU A 48 9.08 -2.37 17.45
CA LEU A 48 8.40 -3.13 18.50
C LEU A 48 9.41 -3.77 19.46
N PRO A 49 10.23 -2.99 20.20
CA PRO A 49 11.32 -3.52 21.02
C PRO A 49 10.86 -4.36 22.21
N GLN A 50 9.58 -4.26 22.59
CA GLN A 50 8.98 -5.04 23.69
C GLN A 50 8.30 -6.32 23.21
N ASP A 51 8.03 -6.49 21.91
CA ASP A 51 7.34 -7.65 21.38
C ASP A 51 8.33 -8.71 20.88
N GLN A 52 7.95 -9.98 20.98
CA GLN A 52 8.75 -11.08 20.47
C GLN A 52 8.38 -11.36 19.02
N VAL A 53 9.19 -10.86 18.08
CA VAL A 53 8.98 -11.08 16.64
C VAL A 53 9.77 -12.31 16.15
N THR A 54 9.04 -13.37 15.84
CA THR A 54 9.57 -14.61 15.26
C THR A 54 9.21 -14.72 13.78
N VAL A 55 10.03 -15.41 12.99
CA VAL A 55 9.79 -15.65 11.57
C VAL A 55 9.64 -17.14 11.37
N SER A 56 8.61 -17.55 10.65
CA SER A 56 8.41 -18.95 10.27
C SER A 56 8.08 -19.06 8.80
N VAL A 57 8.65 -20.09 8.17
CA VAL A 57 8.40 -20.43 6.76
C VAL A 57 7.40 -21.57 6.71
N THR A 58 6.55 -21.56 5.69
CA THR A 58 5.44 -22.50 5.59
C THR A 58 5.87 -23.98 5.60
N PRO A 59 5.14 -24.85 6.34
CA PRO A 59 4.02 -24.51 7.22
C PRO A 59 4.50 -23.87 8.54
N ALA A 60 3.89 -22.74 8.91
CA ALA A 60 4.24 -22.00 10.12
C ALA A 60 3.67 -22.70 11.36
N THR A 61 4.41 -23.68 11.88
CA THR A 61 3.99 -24.60 12.95
C THR A 61 3.78 -23.92 14.31
N ASP A 62 4.44 -22.78 14.55
CA ASP A 62 4.36 -22.03 15.81
C ASP A 62 3.16 -21.06 15.89
N ALA A 63 2.26 -21.10 14.91
CA ALA A 63 1.15 -20.15 14.79
C ALA A 63 0.10 -20.26 15.90
N THR A 64 -0.01 -21.41 16.56
CA THR A 64 -1.00 -21.62 17.65
C THR A 64 -0.64 -20.89 18.94
N SER A 65 0.63 -20.54 19.14
CA SER A 65 1.11 -19.80 20.32
C SER A 65 1.28 -18.30 20.08
N ALA A 66 1.01 -17.82 18.86
CA ALA A 66 1.15 -16.40 18.53
C ALA A 66 -0.08 -15.61 18.99
N ASP A 67 0.15 -14.43 19.55
CA ASP A 67 -0.90 -13.45 19.84
C ASP A 67 -1.37 -12.76 18.55
N ILE A 68 -0.44 -12.57 17.60
CA ILE A 68 -0.68 -11.90 16.31
C ILE A 68 0.11 -12.61 15.21
N ILE A 69 -0.52 -12.81 14.05
CA ILE A 69 0.13 -13.36 12.86
C ILE A 69 0.24 -12.29 11.76
N ILE A 70 1.44 -12.07 11.25
CA ILE A 70 1.68 -11.22 10.07
C ILE A 70 1.98 -12.14 8.89
N THR A 71 1.14 -12.15 7.87
CA THR A 71 1.39 -12.93 6.65
C THR A 71 1.96 -12.06 5.56
N LEU A 72 3.05 -12.51 4.91
CA LEU A 72 3.67 -11.78 3.81
C LEU A 72 3.33 -12.44 2.46
N GLY A 73 2.61 -11.73 1.61
CA GLY A 73 2.26 -12.17 0.26
C GLY A 73 1.08 -13.14 0.18
N LYS A 74 0.69 -13.44 -1.06
CA LYS A 74 -0.53 -14.20 -1.39
C LYS A 74 -0.52 -15.62 -0.84
N ASP A 75 0.60 -16.32 -0.92
CA ASP A 75 0.69 -17.72 -0.48
C ASP A 75 0.50 -17.84 1.02
N MET A 76 1.03 -16.88 1.79
CA MET A 76 0.91 -16.88 3.25
C MET A 76 -0.49 -16.46 3.69
N LEU A 77 -1.13 -15.54 2.96
CA LEU A 77 -2.55 -15.25 3.13
C LEU A 77 -3.40 -16.50 2.90
N ASN A 78 -3.17 -17.25 1.81
CA ASN A 78 -3.92 -18.46 1.50
C ASN A 78 -3.75 -19.53 2.60
N TRP A 79 -2.52 -19.75 3.06
CA TRP A 79 -2.27 -20.62 4.21
C TRP A 79 -3.05 -20.16 5.45
N ARG A 80 -3.05 -18.85 5.75
CA ARG A 80 -3.76 -18.29 6.91
C ARG A 80 -5.27 -18.44 6.83
N LEU A 81 -5.86 -18.35 5.64
CA LEU A 81 -7.29 -18.58 5.42
C LEU A 81 -7.67 -20.06 5.60
N GLN A 82 -6.72 -20.99 5.38
CA GLN A 82 -6.93 -22.44 5.50
C GLN A 82 -6.58 -22.99 6.89
N SER A 83 -5.86 -22.24 7.74
CA SER A 83 -5.36 -22.75 9.03
C SER A 83 -6.44 -22.95 10.10
N GLY A 84 -7.63 -22.35 9.94
CA GLY A 84 -8.72 -22.39 10.93
C GLY A 84 -8.50 -21.56 12.19
N LEU A 85 -7.32 -20.93 12.35
CA LEU A 85 -7.00 -20.08 13.51
C LEU A 85 -7.87 -18.81 13.52
N GLN A 86 -8.21 -18.31 14.70
CA GLN A 86 -8.92 -17.03 14.89
C GLN A 86 -8.01 -15.90 15.39
N THR A 87 -6.70 -16.17 15.47
CA THR A 87 -5.69 -15.22 15.91
C THR A 87 -5.75 -13.94 15.05
N PRO A 88 -5.82 -12.74 15.66
CA PRO A 88 -5.74 -11.47 14.93
C PRO A 88 -4.55 -11.45 13.99
N SER A 89 -4.75 -10.98 12.76
CA SER A 89 -3.75 -11.09 11.71
C SER A 89 -3.66 -9.85 10.84
N ILE A 90 -2.45 -9.55 10.38
CA ILE A 90 -2.20 -8.53 9.35
C ILE A 90 -1.64 -9.22 8.11
N ALA A 91 -2.30 -9.06 6.97
CA ALA A 91 -1.79 -9.53 5.69
C ALA A 91 -1.13 -8.38 4.91
N ALA A 92 0.18 -8.46 4.69
CA ALA A 92 0.97 -7.43 4.01
C ALA A 92 1.59 -7.95 2.70
N TYR A 93 2.13 -7.03 1.89
CA TYR A 93 2.70 -7.33 0.56
C TYR A 93 1.71 -7.99 -0.40
N LEU A 94 0.45 -7.54 -0.36
CA LEU A 94 -0.61 -7.97 -1.26
C LEU A 94 -0.98 -6.83 -2.19
N ASN A 95 -1.19 -7.17 -3.45
CA ASN A 95 -1.77 -6.26 -4.42
C ASN A 95 -3.28 -6.43 -4.46
N ARG A 96 -4.02 -5.37 -4.80
CA ARG A 96 -5.48 -5.37 -4.74
C ARG A 96 -6.08 -6.42 -5.67
N HIS A 97 -5.54 -6.57 -6.88
CA HIS A 97 -6.00 -7.60 -7.82
C HIS A 97 -5.81 -9.04 -7.30
N ALA A 98 -4.95 -9.24 -6.29
CA ALA A 98 -4.66 -10.56 -5.73
C ALA A 98 -5.58 -10.95 -4.56
N LEU A 99 -6.40 -10.03 -4.06
CA LEU A 99 -7.37 -10.31 -3.01
C LEU A 99 -8.52 -11.19 -3.53
N PRO A 100 -9.07 -12.08 -2.69
CA PRO A 100 -10.25 -12.86 -3.06
C PRO A 100 -11.47 -11.93 -3.21
N SER A 101 -12.40 -12.30 -4.09
CA SER A 101 -13.67 -11.59 -4.26
C SER A 101 -14.63 -11.77 -3.08
N GLN A 102 -14.37 -12.78 -2.24
CA GLN A 102 -15.16 -13.04 -1.03
C GLN A 102 -14.71 -12.12 0.10
N PRO A 103 -15.63 -11.70 0.99
CA PRO A 103 -15.26 -10.93 2.17
C PRO A 103 -14.19 -11.65 2.99
N LEU A 104 -13.18 -10.90 3.41
CA LEU A 104 -12.14 -11.42 4.28
C LEU A 104 -12.67 -11.61 5.71
N PRO A 105 -12.15 -12.58 6.48
CA PRO A 105 -12.57 -12.78 7.87
C PRO A 105 -12.27 -11.57 8.76
N ALA A 106 -13.10 -11.32 9.77
CA ALA A 106 -12.97 -10.16 10.66
C ALA A 106 -11.67 -10.13 11.49
N TYR A 107 -11.01 -11.29 11.69
CA TYR A 107 -9.71 -11.34 12.36
C TYR A 107 -8.55 -10.82 11.48
N LEU A 108 -8.81 -10.51 10.21
CA LEU A 108 -7.80 -10.18 9.22
C LEU A 108 -7.88 -8.72 8.80
N THR A 109 -6.84 -7.95 9.12
CA THR A 109 -6.59 -6.65 8.50
C THR A 109 -5.66 -6.85 7.31
N THR A 110 -5.97 -6.23 6.17
CA THR A 110 -5.11 -6.30 4.97
C THR A 110 -4.42 -4.97 4.75
N LEU A 111 -3.10 -4.99 4.62
CA LEU A 111 -2.27 -3.83 4.30
C LEU A 111 -1.72 -3.99 2.87
N LEU A 112 -2.33 -3.27 1.93
CA LEU A 112 -1.99 -3.39 0.51
C LEU A 112 -0.61 -2.80 0.19
N ALA A 113 0.14 -3.43 -0.70
CA ALA A 113 1.38 -2.86 -1.27
C ALA A 113 1.09 -1.79 -2.33
N ASN A 114 -0.16 -1.68 -2.79
CA ASN A 114 -0.57 -0.69 -3.75
C ASN A 114 -0.39 0.74 -3.23
N PRO A 115 -0.13 1.70 -4.14
CA PRO A 115 -0.31 3.11 -3.84
C PRO A 115 -1.75 3.39 -3.36
N LYS A 116 -1.91 4.22 -2.33
CA LYS A 116 -3.23 4.65 -1.84
C LYS A 116 -3.91 5.56 -2.89
N PRO A 117 -5.19 5.32 -3.26
CA PRO A 117 -5.87 6.07 -4.33
C PRO A 117 -5.83 7.60 -4.19
N ILE A 118 -6.23 8.12 -3.02
CA ILE A 118 -6.23 9.57 -2.75
C ILE A 118 -4.82 10.18 -2.89
N ARG A 119 -3.80 9.43 -2.47
CA ARG A 119 -2.40 9.85 -2.55
C ARG A 119 -1.94 9.96 -3.99
N GLN A 120 -2.32 9.00 -4.85
CA GLN A 120 -2.00 9.04 -6.28
C GLN A 120 -2.67 10.21 -6.99
N LEU A 121 -3.94 10.49 -6.68
CA LEU A 121 -4.66 11.63 -7.26
C LEU A 121 -4.07 12.97 -6.83
N ARG A 122 -3.71 13.11 -5.55
CA ARG A 122 -3.04 14.31 -5.03
C ARG A 122 -1.65 14.48 -5.62
N LEU A 123 -0.87 13.41 -5.75
CA LEU A 123 0.42 13.41 -6.44
C LEU A 123 0.27 13.91 -7.88
N ALA A 124 -0.72 13.38 -8.61
CA ALA A 124 -1.03 13.83 -9.96
C ALA A 124 -1.38 15.33 -10.00
N LYS A 125 -2.17 15.82 -9.05
CA LYS A 125 -2.60 17.23 -8.97
C LYS A 125 -1.43 18.18 -8.67
N ILE A 126 -0.43 17.74 -7.91
CA ILE A 126 0.79 18.51 -7.65
C ILE A 126 1.67 18.57 -8.90
N LEU A 127 1.83 17.43 -9.59
CA LEU A 127 2.76 17.30 -10.73
C LEU A 127 2.22 17.82 -12.06
N VAL A 128 0.90 17.73 -12.27
CA VAL A 128 0.25 18.09 -13.54
C VAL A 128 -0.50 19.42 -13.37
N PRO A 129 0.00 20.52 -13.98
CA PRO A 129 -0.65 21.81 -13.87
C PRO A 129 -2.07 21.79 -14.41
N ARG A 130 -2.99 22.44 -13.67
CA ARG A 130 -4.42 22.59 -14.05
C ARG A 130 -5.16 21.26 -14.25
N LEU A 131 -4.70 20.19 -13.60
CA LEU A 131 -5.40 18.90 -13.60
C LEU A 131 -6.86 19.05 -13.15
N ARG A 132 -7.81 18.60 -13.98
CA ARG A 132 -9.25 18.58 -13.68
C ARG A 132 -9.88 17.21 -13.92
N VAL A 133 -9.35 16.44 -14.86
CA VAL A 133 -9.88 15.13 -15.24
C VAL A 133 -8.80 14.07 -15.14
N ALA A 134 -8.97 13.11 -14.23
CA ALA A 134 -8.14 11.93 -14.12
C ALA A 134 -8.72 10.80 -14.99
N GLY A 135 -7.90 10.31 -15.92
CA GLY A 135 -8.25 9.26 -16.86
C GLY A 135 -7.93 7.88 -16.31
N PHE A 136 -8.83 6.92 -16.51
CA PHE A 136 -8.66 5.53 -16.10
C PHE A 136 -8.95 4.58 -17.26
N LEU A 137 -8.10 3.58 -17.41
CA LEU A 137 -8.25 2.49 -18.35
C LEU A 137 -8.11 1.17 -17.59
N TYR A 138 -9.16 0.36 -17.54
CA TYR A 138 -9.16 -0.89 -16.75
C TYR A 138 -9.97 -1.99 -17.42
N SER A 139 -9.72 -3.23 -17.03
CA SER A 139 -10.41 -4.43 -17.48
C SER A 139 -11.72 -4.60 -16.73
N GLU A 140 -12.63 -5.42 -17.25
CA GLU A 140 -13.91 -5.68 -16.59
C GLU A 140 -13.70 -6.29 -15.19
N GLU A 141 -12.67 -7.12 -15.05
CA GLU A 141 -12.22 -7.76 -13.81
C GLU A 141 -11.84 -6.76 -12.72
N GLN A 142 -11.39 -5.55 -13.08
CA GLN A 142 -11.00 -4.50 -12.12
C GLN A 142 -12.05 -3.42 -11.89
N SER A 143 -13.30 -3.65 -12.30
CA SER A 143 -14.40 -2.71 -12.09
C SER A 143 -14.62 -2.39 -10.61
N SER A 144 -14.51 -3.38 -9.71
CA SER A 144 -14.65 -3.16 -8.27
C SER A 144 -13.50 -2.33 -7.69
N ALA A 145 -12.26 -2.60 -8.13
CA ALA A 145 -11.09 -1.86 -7.69
C ALA A 145 -11.13 -0.39 -8.19
N HIS A 146 -11.63 -0.16 -9.40
CA HIS A 146 -11.84 1.19 -9.92
C HIS A 146 -12.89 1.97 -9.12
N ALA A 147 -13.97 1.33 -8.65
CA ALA A 147 -15.04 2.01 -7.93
C ALA A 147 -14.56 2.80 -6.70
N GLU A 148 -13.49 2.32 -6.05
CA GLU A 148 -12.85 2.96 -4.89
C GLU A 148 -12.16 4.28 -5.18
N TRP A 149 -11.95 4.62 -6.44
CA TRP A 149 -11.33 5.89 -6.83
C TRP A 149 -12.31 7.05 -6.84
N THR A 150 -13.62 6.77 -6.82
CA THR A 150 -14.69 7.78 -6.89
C THR A 150 -14.60 8.78 -5.73
N TYR A 151 -14.63 8.29 -4.48
CA TYR A 151 -14.56 9.13 -3.29
C TYR A 151 -13.22 9.91 -3.18
N PRO A 152 -12.05 9.27 -3.39
CA PRO A 152 -10.78 9.98 -3.50
C PRO A 152 -10.73 11.11 -4.54
N ALA A 153 -11.41 10.93 -5.68
CA ALA A 153 -11.45 11.94 -6.72
C ALA A 153 -12.27 13.16 -6.31
N GLU A 154 -13.43 12.94 -5.68
CA GLU A 154 -14.25 14.00 -5.09
C GLU A 154 -13.47 14.79 -4.04
N GLN A 155 -12.79 14.09 -3.12
CA GLN A 155 -11.91 14.68 -2.09
C GLN A 155 -10.71 15.45 -2.67
N SER A 156 -10.40 15.24 -3.95
CA SER A 156 -9.32 15.92 -4.66
C SER A 156 -9.82 16.97 -5.66
N ASP A 157 -11.13 17.25 -5.72
CA ASP A 157 -11.78 18.09 -6.73
C ASP A 157 -11.47 17.66 -8.18
N LEU A 158 -11.36 16.35 -8.41
CA LEU A 158 -11.08 15.77 -9.73
C LEU A 158 -12.31 15.04 -10.26
N ARG A 159 -12.54 15.18 -11.57
CA ARG A 159 -13.50 14.32 -12.28
C ARG A 159 -12.78 13.08 -12.79
N LEU A 160 -13.48 11.94 -12.75
CA LEU A 160 -13.00 10.70 -13.36
C LEU A 160 -13.53 10.57 -14.79
N TYR A 161 -12.65 10.18 -15.71
CA TYR A 161 -13.05 9.71 -17.03
C TYR A 161 -12.48 8.31 -17.28
N SER A 162 -13.38 7.35 -17.44
CA SER A 162 -13.07 5.95 -17.20
C SER A 162 -13.57 5.10 -18.35
N VAL A 163 -12.70 4.28 -18.94
CA VAL A 163 -13.05 3.37 -20.04
C VAL A 163 -12.68 1.93 -19.69
N ILE A 164 -13.62 1.02 -19.89
CA ILE A 164 -13.44 -0.43 -19.69
C ILE A 164 -12.93 -1.06 -20.99
N VAL A 165 -11.76 -1.71 -20.93
CA VAL A 165 -11.18 -2.46 -22.05
C VAL A 165 -11.73 -3.89 -22.01
N LYS A 166 -12.71 -4.15 -22.89
CA LYS A 166 -13.34 -5.49 -22.97
C LYS A 166 -12.46 -6.56 -23.63
N ARG A 167 -11.50 -6.14 -24.46
CA ARG A 167 -10.61 -7.03 -25.23
C ARG A 167 -9.26 -6.38 -25.44
N PRO A 168 -8.14 -7.12 -25.36
CA PRO A 168 -6.80 -6.57 -25.59
C PRO A 168 -6.65 -5.84 -26.94
N SER A 169 -7.32 -6.31 -27.99
CA SER A 169 -7.30 -5.69 -29.33
C SER A 169 -7.87 -4.26 -29.36
N ASN A 170 -8.67 -3.87 -28.37
CA ASN A 170 -9.26 -2.54 -28.29
C ASN A 170 -8.38 -1.54 -27.54
N LEU A 171 -7.29 -1.99 -26.90
CA LEU A 171 -6.50 -1.19 -25.96
C LEU A 171 -6.16 0.21 -26.49
N THR A 172 -5.57 0.29 -27.68
CA THR A 172 -5.15 1.59 -28.25
C THR A 172 -6.34 2.51 -28.51
N ARG A 173 -7.45 1.99 -29.03
CA ARG A 173 -8.65 2.80 -29.30
C ARG A 173 -9.25 3.33 -28.00
N ASP A 174 -9.41 2.46 -27.01
CA ASP A 174 -10.02 2.78 -25.73
C ASP A 174 -9.11 3.73 -24.92
N LEU A 175 -7.79 3.56 -25.03
CA LEU A 175 -6.80 4.50 -24.48
C LEU A 175 -6.90 5.88 -25.14
N LEU A 176 -6.97 5.97 -26.47
CA LEU A 176 -7.13 7.25 -27.16
C LEU A 176 -8.39 7.99 -26.71
N GLN A 177 -9.50 7.25 -26.55
CA GLN A 177 -10.74 7.81 -26.01
C GLN A 177 -10.55 8.43 -24.61
N VAL A 178 -9.76 7.80 -23.73
CA VAL A 178 -9.41 8.37 -22.41
C VAL A 178 -8.57 9.63 -22.58
N LEU A 179 -7.50 9.57 -23.38
CA LEU A 179 -6.53 10.64 -23.52
C LEU A 179 -7.08 11.90 -24.21
N ASP A 180 -8.13 11.76 -25.02
CA ASP A 180 -8.82 12.89 -25.65
C ASP A 180 -9.63 13.73 -24.64
N THR A 181 -9.96 13.16 -23.47
CA THR A 181 -10.76 13.83 -22.43
C THR A 181 -9.96 14.12 -21.16
N ALA A 182 -9.08 13.20 -20.76
CA ALA A 182 -8.34 13.27 -19.51
C ALA A 182 -7.10 14.16 -19.60
N ASP A 183 -6.72 14.75 -18.47
CA ASP A 183 -5.51 15.57 -18.32
C ASP A 183 -4.29 14.71 -17.94
N VAL A 184 -4.54 13.58 -17.28
CA VAL A 184 -3.54 12.59 -16.85
C VAL A 184 -4.13 11.19 -16.97
N LEU A 185 -3.30 10.19 -17.22
CA LEU A 185 -3.66 8.79 -17.07
C LEU A 185 -3.20 8.29 -15.69
N ILE A 186 -4.12 7.73 -14.91
CA ILE A 186 -3.80 7.05 -13.65
C ILE A 186 -3.76 5.55 -13.90
N GLY A 187 -2.63 4.93 -13.62
CA GLY A 187 -2.44 3.49 -13.75
C GLY A 187 -3.09 2.74 -12.60
N LEU A 188 -3.95 1.78 -12.93
CA LEU A 188 -4.49 0.85 -11.95
C LEU A 188 -3.61 -0.39 -11.83
N ASP A 189 -3.72 -1.05 -10.67
CA ASP A 189 -3.17 -2.38 -10.47
C ASP A 189 -4.02 -3.42 -11.22
N ASP A 190 -3.87 -3.40 -12.54
CA ASP A 190 -4.59 -4.25 -13.48
C ASP A 190 -3.58 -4.96 -14.39
N PRO A 191 -3.20 -6.21 -14.09
CA PRO A 191 -2.22 -6.95 -14.88
C PRO A 191 -2.71 -7.27 -16.31
N GLY A 192 -4.01 -7.17 -16.60
CA GLY A 192 -4.55 -7.35 -17.94
C GLY A 192 -4.23 -6.17 -18.88
N ILE A 193 -3.97 -4.98 -18.31
CA ILE A 193 -3.70 -3.76 -19.07
C ILE A 193 -2.29 -3.24 -18.82
N TYR A 194 -1.90 -3.09 -17.56
CA TYR A 194 -0.60 -2.54 -17.17
C TYR A 194 0.39 -3.68 -16.96
N ASN A 195 0.94 -4.17 -18.07
CA ASN A 195 1.94 -5.24 -18.12
C ASN A 195 3.02 -4.91 -19.17
N ALA A 196 4.09 -5.72 -19.20
CA ALA A 196 5.23 -5.49 -20.08
C ALA A 196 4.86 -5.41 -21.58
N ASP A 197 3.88 -6.19 -22.02
CA ASP A 197 3.46 -6.25 -23.43
C ASP A 197 2.76 -4.95 -23.87
N ASN A 198 1.95 -4.38 -22.98
CA ASN A 198 1.12 -3.21 -23.27
C ASN A 198 1.78 -1.88 -22.89
N LEU A 199 2.70 -1.87 -21.94
CA LEU A 199 3.22 -0.65 -21.31
C LEU A 199 3.86 0.31 -22.31
N LYS A 200 4.65 -0.20 -23.25
CA LYS A 200 5.25 0.63 -24.32
C LYS A 200 4.19 1.35 -25.15
N THR A 201 3.13 0.64 -25.53
CA THR A 201 2.01 1.21 -26.30
C THR A 201 1.28 2.27 -25.48
N ILE A 202 1.02 2.02 -24.20
CA ILE A 202 0.36 2.97 -23.29
C ILE A 202 1.16 4.27 -23.18
N LEU A 203 2.46 4.17 -22.91
CA LEU A 203 3.33 5.33 -22.72
C LEU A 203 3.50 6.15 -24.00
N LEU A 204 3.82 5.51 -25.13
CA LEU A 204 4.01 6.21 -26.40
C LEU A 204 2.73 6.91 -26.86
N THR A 205 1.57 6.25 -26.69
CA THR A 205 0.28 6.85 -27.05
C THR A 205 -0.05 8.03 -26.12
N SER A 206 0.18 7.90 -24.81
CA SER A 206 -0.02 8.97 -23.83
C SER A 206 0.84 10.19 -24.14
N TYR A 207 2.13 10.00 -24.42
CA TYR A 207 3.05 11.09 -24.73
C TYR A 207 2.81 11.73 -26.08
N SER A 208 2.30 10.99 -27.08
CA SER A 208 1.85 11.59 -28.35
C SER A 208 0.70 12.60 -28.16
N ARG A 209 -0.03 12.50 -27.04
CA ARG A 209 -1.10 13.42 -26.63
C ARG A 209 -0.67 14.38 -25.51
N SER A 210 0.63 14.45 -25.20
CA SER A 210 1.20 15.24 -24.11
C SER A 210 0.57 14.93 -22.75
N LYS A 211 0.18 13.67 -22.52
CA LYS A 211 -0.38 13.19 -21.26
C LYS A 211 0.63 12.27 -20.58
N VAL A 212 0.72 12.38 -19.25
CA VAL A 212 1.58 11.53 -18.42
C VAL A 212 0.82 10.36 -17.82
N LEU A 213 1.56 9.31 -17.50
CA LEU A 213 1.09 8.19 -16.70
C LEU A 213 1.59 8.36 -15.26
N ILE A 214 0.67 8.41 -14.31
CA ILE A 214 0.97 8.16 -12.89
C ILE A 214 0.90 6.64 -12.71
N GLY A 215 2.06 6.02 -12.49
CA GLY A 215 2.22 4.57 -12.61
C GLY A 215 1.52 3.81 -11.46
N PRO A 216 1.11 2.56 -11.69
CA PRO A 216 0.46 1.74 -10.65
C PRO A 216 1.43 1.24 -9.57
N SER A 217 2.75 1.26 -9.82
CA SER A 217 3.78 0.85 -8.87
C SER A 217 5.17 1.34 -9.29
N ALA A 218 6.15 1.28 -8.36
CA ALA A 218 7.52 1.74 -8.58
C ALA A 218 8.22 1.18 -9.85
N PRO A 219 8.06 -0.11 -10.23
CA PRO A 219 8.66 -0.64 -11.46
C PRO A 219 8.25 0.09 -12.75
N PHE A 220 7.13 0.81 -12.74
CA PHE A 220 6.65 1.55 -13.91
C PHE A 220 7.38 2.88 -14.14
N ILE A 221 8.14 3.37 -13.15
CA ILE A 221 8.88 4.64 -13.27
C ILE A 221 10.09 4.47 -14.17
N GLU A 222 10.84 3.38 -14.01
CA GLU A 222 11.96 3.01 -14.89
C GLU A 222 11.50 2.79 -16.33
N ALA A 223 10.31 2.21 -16.50
CA ALA A 223 9.70 2.01 -17.81
C ALA A 223 9.22 3.32 -18.47
N GLY A 224 9.21 4.43 -17.73
CA GLY A 224 8.92 5.76 -18.24
C GLY A 224 7.57 6.33 -17.82
N SER A 225 6.95 5.88 -16.74
CA SER A 225 5.86 6.63 -16.09
C SER A 225 6.41 7.86 -15.35
N LEU A 226 5.59 8.87 -15.12
CA LEU A 226 6.03 10.13 -14.51
C LEU A 226 6.37 9.96 -13.03
N SER A 227 5.45 9.40 -12.25
CA SER A 227 5.63 9.27 -10.80
C SER A 227 4.65 8.25 -10.22
N THR A 228 4.93 7.80 -9.01
CA THR A 228 4.07 6.96 -8.19
C THR A 228 4.48 7.07 -6.72
N THR A 229 3.65 6.57 -5.82
CA THR A 229 4.02 6.40 -4.40
C THR A 229 4.13 4.92 -4.10
N TYR A 230 5.09 4.54 -3.28
CA TYR A 230 5.31 3.15 -2.90
C TYR A 230 5.74 3.08 -1.44
N SER A 231 5.76 1.88 -0.86
CA SER A 231 6.28 1.68 0.49
C SER A 231 7.50 0.78 0.42
N THR A 232 8.61 1.28 0.97
CA THR A 232 9.81 0.48 1.23
C THR A 232 9.52 -0.61 2.28
N PRO A 233 10.41 -1.61 2.48
CA PRO A 233 10.24 -2.55 3.57
C PRO A 233 10.15 -1.88 4.95
N GLY A 234 10.94 -0.83 5.19
CA GLY A 234 10.83 0.01 6.39
C GLY A 234 9.49 0.72 6.52
N ASP A 235 9.00 1.36 5.45
CA ASP A 235 7.67 2.01 5.44
C ASP A 235 6.54 1.02 5.77
N MET A 236 6.61 -0.19 5.20
CA MET A 236 5.66 -1.26 5.45
C MET A 236 5.72 -1.71 6.92
N ALA A 237 6.92 -1.95 7.45
CA ALA A 237 7.12 -2.34 8.84
C ALA A 237 6.61 -1.27 9.82
N HIS A 238 6.85 0.01 9.53
CA HIS A 238 6.34 1.13 10.34
C HIS A 238 4.81 1.19 10.30
N SER A 239 4.22 0.98 9.12
CA SER A 239 2.75 0.96 8.97
C SER A 239 2.12 -0.21 9.71
N VAL A 240 2.74 -1.39 9.70
CA VAL A 240 2.33 -2.55 10.50
C VAL A 240 2.46 -2.24 12.00
N ALA A 241 3.58 -1.68 12.44
CA ALA A 241 3.77 -1.29 13.84
C ALA A 241 2.71 -0.29 14.31
N LEU A 242 2.33 0.68 13.47
CA LEU A 242 1.27 1.63 13.76
C LEU A 242 -0.11 0.96 13.92
N LEU A 243 -0.45 -0.01 13.06
CA LEU A 243 -1.67 -0.80 13.21
C LEU A 243 -1.67 -1.60 14.52
N LEU A 244 -0.50 -2.13 14.91
CA LEU A 244 -0.33 -2.90 16.13
C LEU A 244 -0.34 -2.07 17.42
N GLN A 245 -0.32 -0.73 17.33
CA GLN A 245 -0.50 0.17 18.47
C GLN A 245 -1.97 0.43 18.78
N GLN A 246 -2.88 0.06 17.89
CA GLN A 246 -4.32 0.18 18.12
C GLN A 246 -4.81 -0.92 19.07
N ASP A 247 -5.82 -0.62 19.89
CA ASP A 247 -6.41 -1.58 20.84
C ASP A 247 -6.97 -2.82 20.12
N GLN A 248 -7.51 -2.62 18.92
CA GLN A 248 -8.02 -3.68 18.08
C GLN A 248 -7.64 -3.43 16.62
N LEU A 249 -7.27 -4.50 15.91
CA LEU A 249 -7.05 -4.44 14.48
C LEU A 249 -8.39 -4.16 13.75
N PRO A 250 -8.40 -3.31 12.70
CA PRO A 250 -9.63 -2.89 12.04
C PRO A 250 -10.46 -4.02 11.41
N GLY A 251 -9.82 -5.10 10.95
CA GLY A 251 -10.50 -6.16 10.19
C GLY A 251 -10.89 -5.73 8.76
N GLU A 252 -10.20 -4.71 8.22
CA GLU A 252 -10.52 -4.07 6.94
C GLU A 252 -9.31 -4.08 5.99
N VAL A 253 -9.57 -3.74 4.72
CA VAL A 253 -8.52 -3.47 3.72
C VAL A 253 -8.06 -2.02 3.86
N THR A 254 -6.77 -1.82 4.07
CA THR A 254 -6.15 -0.51 4.27
C THR A 254 -4.83 -0.39 3.49
N TYR A 255 -4.22 0.79 3.56
CA TYR A 255 -3.00 1.16 2.86
C TYR A 255 -1.92 1.63 3.86
N PRO A 256 -0.63 1.49 3.52
CA PRO A 256 0.48 1.99 4.33
C PRO A 256 0.34 3.48 4.64
N ALA A 257 0.48 3.80 5.93
CA ALA A 257 0.54 5.17 6.41
C ALA A 257 1.88 5.82 6.07
N TYR A 258 2.95 5.03 6.07
CA TYR A 258 4.29 5.44 5.64
C TYR A 258 4.52 5.03 4.19
N PHE A 259 5.15 5.91 3.42
CA PHE A 259 5.38 5.75 2.00
C PHE A 259 6.50 6.70 1.54
N SER A 260 7.04 6.38 0.38
CA SER A 260 7.98 7.16 -0.39
C SER A 260 7.36 7.53 -1.75
N VAL A 261 7.94 8.54 -2.40
CA VAL A 261 7.60 8.92 -3.79
C VAL A 261 8.76 8.50 -4.69
N LEU A 262 8.45 8.09 -5.92
CA LEU A 262 9.44 7.84 -6.94
C LEU A 262 9.01 8.51 -8.24
N SER A 263 9.84 9.40 -8.77
CA SER A 263 9.53 10.14 -10.00
C SER A 263 10.59 10.00 -11.08
N ASN A 264 10.18 10.23 -12.32
CA ASN A 264 11.03 10.26 -13.50
C ASN A 264 11.26 11.72 -13.96
N ALA A 265 12.36 12.32 -13.50
CA ALA A 265 12.73 13.69 -13.84
C ALA A 265 12.92 13.91 -15.35
N GLN A 266 13.38 12.88 -16.08
CA GLN A 266 13.55 12.97 -17.53
C GLN A 266 12.19 13.09 -18.25
N VAL A 267 11.19 12.31 -17.83
CA VAL A 267 9.82 12.41 -18.36
C VAL A 267 9.25 13.80 -18.07
N ALA A 268 9.35 14.28 -16.83
CA ALA A 268 8.89 15.61 -16.44
C ALA A 268 9.49 16.70 -17.34
N ARG A 269 10.82 16.68 -17.51
CA ARG A 269 11.55 17.64 -18.35
C ARG A 269 11.13 17.57 -19.83
N SER A 270 10.95 16.37 -20.37
CA SER A 270 10.56 16.18 -21.78
C SER A 270 9.17 16.73 -22.12
N LEU A 271 8.30 16.85 -21.11
CA LEU A 271 6.94 17.36 -21.23
C LEU A 271 6.78 18.78 -20.68
N GLY A 272 7.88 19.44 -20.30
CA GLY A 272 7.86 20.80 -19.77
C GLY A 272 7.19 20.92 -18.41
N LEU A 273 7.13 19.83 -17.64
CA LEU A 273 6.64 19.83 -16.25
C LEU A 273 7.77 20.27 -15.29
N PRO A 274 7.43 20.83 -14.12
CA PRO A 274 8.41 21.08 -13.07
C PRO A 274 9.18 19.81 -12.71
N GLU A 275 10.48 19.94 -12.44
CA GLU A 275 11.29 18.80 -12.02
C GLU A 275 10.84 18.33 -10.63
N PRO A 276 10.45 17.05 -10.48
CA PRO A 276 9.94 16.53 -9.21
C PRO A 276 11.07 16.37 -8.20
N ASP A 277 10.80 16.80 -6.95
CA ASP A 277 11.63 16.49 -5.78
C ASP A 277 10.87 15.50 -4.90
N ASP A 278 11.30 14.24 -4.92
CA ASP A 278 10.54 13.14 -4.32
C ASP A 278 10.34 13.31 -2.80
N GLU A 279 11.32 13.89 -2.11
CA GLU A 279 11.23 14.12 -0.66
C GLU A 279 10.24 15.24 -0.33
N THR A 280 10.28 16.34 -1.08
CA THR A 280 9.30 17.43 -0.97
C THR A 280 7.89 16.93 -1.28
N LEU A 281 7.73 16.13 -2.34
CA LEU A 281 6.45 15.52 -2.71
C LEU A 281 5.93 14.60 -1.60
N ARG A 282 6.79 13.77 -1.01
CA ARG A 282 6.46 12.90 0.12
C ARG A 282 5.96 13.71 1.31
N HIS A 283 6.66 14.79 1.67
CA HIS A 283 6.27 15.69 2.76
C HIS A 283 4.91 16.34 2.51
N LEU A 284 4.71 16.97 1.35
CA LEU A 284 3.45 17.61 0.98
C LEU A 284 2.27 16.63 1.02
N LEU A 285 2.45 15.42 0.48
CA LEU A 285 1.42 14.39 0.51
C LEU A 285 1.07 13.94 1.92
N THR A 286 2.08 13.84 2.80
CA THR A 286 1.89 13.49 4.21
C THR A 286 1.04 14.55 4.93
N GLU A 287 1.34 15.83 4.73
CA GLU A 287 0.57 16.95 5.30
C GLU A 287 -0.88 16.98 4.80
N LEU A 288 -1.09 16.71 3.51
CA LEU A 288 -2.43 16.62 2.92
C LEU A 288 -3.23 15.44 3.48
N GLU A 289 -2.61 14.31 3.81
CA GLU A 289 -3.30 13.16 4.41
C GLU A 289 -3.65 13.37 5.90
N GLN A 290 -2.95 14.27 6.59
CA GLN A 290 -3.25 14.64 7.97
C GLN A 290 -4.27 15.78 8.08
N SER A 291 -4.43 16.56 7.00
CA SER A 291 -5.42 17.63 6.91
C SER A 291 -6.79 17.05 6.56
N PRO A 292 -7.84 17.32 7.36
CA PRO A 292 -9.19 16.81 7.13
C PRO A 292 -9.85 17.34 5.86
#